data_AF-A0A3E2YHG3-F1
#
_entry.id   AF-A0A3E2YHG3-F1
#
_cell.length_a   1.000
_cell.length_b   1.000
_cell.length_c   1.000
_cell.angle_alpha   90.00
_cell.angle_beta   90.00
_cell.angle_gamma   90.00
#
_symmetry.space_group_name_H-M   'P 1'
#
loop_
_entity.id
_entity.type
_entity.pdbx_description
1 polymer ?
#
loop_
_entity_poly.entity_id
_entity_poly.type
_entity_poly.pdbx_seq_one_letter_code
_entity_poly.pdbx_strand_id
1 'polypeptide(L)'
;MTNANGTTALPAPRAAADAVAVGGTARPRSGVRELRDLARRGDLAARAASAPPAARARLVSAAYDIVWPIVFNRVTRPVERRRGHWACASAVQMLADDCLDRYHDDVEAVVTDLIANARVPIIDVERWVSARLTAATVDGHRRRRGRRGALQRPRVPGWLAAELGGDPWLTDLAVQILTWVGVATTAGTQLWPLDSWAQRRESVTGDLTGSDGPTVSREVDRVLAAMRRRPRWYADYVERPLGGKRPPVLATPGDGVADPRPLLPVGSQERAEAQLADLASAAVAAISRRLRSGADPVATVVEVLGAVFGTGTGSEEIDRTPDGAPGPDEWVSTLLADADAVRRVVDEVLRVIGAAHQ
;
A
#
# COMPACT_ATOMS: atom_id res chain seq x y z
N MET A 1 14.64 76.19 12.41
CA MET A 1 14.27 75.44 13.64
C MET A 1 13.96 74.02 13.23
N THR A 2 14.60 73.09 13.91
CA THR A 2 14.68 71.64 13.72
C THR A 2 13.33 70.95 13.58
N ASN A 3 13.27 69.95 12.68
CA ASN A 3 12.74 68.63 13.06
C ASN A 3 13.32 67.53 12.18
N ALA A 4 13.89 66.55 12.87
CA ALA A 4 14.45 65.31 12.37
C ALA A 4 13.32 64.29 12.16
N ASN A 5 13.45 63.44 11.14
CA ASN A 5 12.81 62.13 11.14
C ASN A 5 13.77 61.12 10.50
N GLY A 6 14.12 60.12 11.31
CA GLY A 6 15.14 59.12 11.04
C GLY A 6 14.72 58.13 9.97
N THR A 7 15.65 57.91 9.05
CA THR A 7 15.65 56.84 8.07
C THR A 7 16.26 55.59 8.72
N THR A 8 15.46 54.55 8.98
CA THR A 8 15.97 53.22 9.32
C THR A 8 15.69 52.28 8.16
N ALA A 9 16.68 52.10 7.29
CA ALA A 9 16.67 51.13 6.21
C ALA A 9 16.99 49.72 6.75
N LEU A 10 16.14 48.76 6.43
CA LEU A 10 16.33 47.32 6.68
C LEU A 10 17.53 46.78 5.88
N PRO A 11 18.47 46.04 6.48
CA PRO A 11 19.53 45.36 5.74
C PRO A 11 19.04 44.05 5.11
N ALA A 12 19.47 43.81 3.87
CA ALA A 12 19.22 42.59 3.11
C ALA A 12 19.84 41.34 3.77
N PRO A 13 19.21 40.15 3.65
CA PRO A 13 19.78 38.91 4.18
C PRO A 13 20.98 38.47 3.35
N ARG A 14 22.17 38.50 3.97
CA ARG A 14 23.40 37.87 3.49
C ARG A 14 23.24 36.35 3.49
N ALA A 15 23.61 35.74 2.37
CA ALA A 15 23.75 34.31 2.19
C ALA A 15 24.65 33.68 3.27
N ALA A 16 24.10 32.73 4.01
CA ALA A 16 24.83 31.74 4.79
C ALA A 16 24.57 30.37 4.15
N ALA A 17 25.26 30.11 3.05
CA ALA A 17 25.50 28.77 2.58
C ALA A 17 26.87 28.37 3.12
N ASP A 18 26.91 27.66 4.25
CA ASP A 18 27.97 26.69 4.51
C ASP A 18 27.65 25.77 5.70
N ALA A 19 27.82 24.48 5.41
CA ALA A 19 28.27 23.40 6.29
C ALA A 19 27.48 23.07 7.58
N VAL A 20 26.60 22.07 7.48
CA VAL A 20 26.47 21.05 8.53
C VAL A 20 27.03 19.74 7.97
N ALA A 21 28.32 19.53 8.21
CA ALA A 21 28.98 18.25 8.03
C ALA A 21 28.65 17.36 9.24
N VAL A 22 27.78 16.37 9.04
CA VAL A 22 27.66 15.24 9.97
C VAL A 22 28.72 14.21 9.58
N GLY A 23 29.51 13.79 10.56
CA GLY A 23 30.77 13.08 10.41
C GLY A 23 30.73 11.82 9.52
N GLY A 24 31.62 11.81 8.54
CA GLY A 24 32.01 10.64 7.78
C GLY A 24 33.42 10.85 7.25
N THR A 25 34.35 10.01 7.68
CA THR A 25 35.73 9.98 7.16
C THR A 25 35.72 10.03 5.62
N ALA A 26 36.70 10.71 5.02
CA ALA A 26 36.84 10.98 3.58
C ALA A 26 37.01 9.72 2.69
N ARG A 27 35.98 8.85 2.66
CA ARG A 27 35.97 7.53 2.04
C ARG A 27 34.81 7.19 1.05
N PRO A 28 33.94 8.11 0.56
CA PRO A 28 33.00 7.79 -0.53
C PRO A 28 33.62 7.86 -1.95
N ARG A 29 34.56 8.78 -2.20
CA ARG A 29 35.01 9.11 -3.57
C ARG A 29 35.95 8.08 -4.21
N SER A 30 36.65 7.27 -3.42
CA SER A 30 37.60 6.27 -3.94
C SER A 30 36.90 5.04 -4.52
N GLY A 31 35.82 4.56 -3.87
CA GLY A 31 35.06 3.39 -4.33
C GLY A 31 34.36 3.64 -5.67
N VAL A 32 33.77 4.82 -5.86
CA VAL A 32 33.13 5.20 -7.13
C VAL A 32 34.16 5.26 -8.27
N ARG A 33 35.36 5.78 -8.03
CA ARG A 33 36.43 5.81 -9.02
C ARG A 33 36.88 4.40 -9.40
N GLU A 34 37.12 3.54 -8.40
CA GLU A 34 37.47 2.13 -8.62
C GLU A 34 36.41 1.41 -9.46
N LEU A 35 35.13 1.59 -9.13
CA LEU A 35 34.02 1.01 -9.88
C LEU A 35 34.00 1.49 -11.33
N ARG A 36 34.11 2.80 -11.57
CA ARG A 36 34.15 3.36 -12.94
C ARG A 36 35.36 2.85 -13.72
N ASP A 37 36.52 2.72 -13.08
CA ASP A 37 37.73 2.21 -13.74
C ASP A 37 37.61 0.72 -14.09
N LEU A 38 37.02 -0.10 -13.20
CA LEU A 38 36.69 -1.50 -13.49
C LEU A 38 35.65 -1.61 -14.62
N ALA A 39 34.62 -0.77 -14.59
CA ALA A 39 33.59 -0.73 -15.63
C ALA A 39 34.19 -0.34 -16.99
N ARG A 40 35.08 0.67 -17.03
CA ARG A 40 35.75 1.12 -18.26
C ARG A 40 36.60 0.04 -18.90
N ARG A 41 37.21 -0.84 -18.11
CA ARG A 41 37.96 -1.99 -18.62
C ARG A 41 37.08 -3.19 -19.00
N GLY A 42 35.80 -3.18 -18.61
CA GLY A 42 34.90 -4.33 -18.77
C GLY A 42 35.09 -5.43 -17.72
N ASP A 43 35.84 -5.15 -16.67
CA ASP A 43 36.22 -6.12 -15.64
C ASP A 43 35.24 -6.17 -14.46
N LEU A 44 34.29 -5.21 -14.37
CA LEU A 44 33.48 -4.99 -13.17
C LEU A 44 32.74 -6.26 -12.71
N ALA A 45 32.01 -6.93 -13.61
CA ALA A 45 31.26 -8.12 -13.25
C ALA A 45 32.17 -9.29 -12.81
N ALA A 46 33.27 -9.54 -13.54
CA ALA A 46 34.22 -10.60 -13.21
C ALA A 46 34.92 -10.32 -11.87
N ARG A 47 35.31 -9.07 -11.63
CA ARG A 47 35.93 -8.66 -10.38
C ARG A 47 34.97 -8.77 -9.21
N ALA A 48 33.72 -8.36 -9.38
CA ALA A 48 32.73 -8.46 -8.32
C ALA A 48 32.35 -9.92 -7.99
N ALA A 49 32.33 -10.81 -8.98
CA ALA A 49 32.07 -12.23 -8.79
C ALA A 49 33.21 -12.96 -8.06
N SER A 50 34.47 -12.56 -8.27
CA SER A 50 35.65 -13.17 -7.66
C SER A 50 36.12 -12.46 -6.37
N ALA A 51 35.53 -11.31 -6.03
CA ALA A 51 35.94 -10.51 -4.88
C ALA A 51 35.55 -11.15 -3.53
N PRO A 52 36.41 -11.06 -2.51
CA PRO A 52 36.02 -11.37 -1.12
C PRO A 52 34.83 -10.51 -0.67
N PRO A 53 34.03 -10.95 0.32
CA PRO A 53 32.81 -10.27 0.74
C PRO A 53 32.99 -8.77 1.04
N ALA A 54 34.05 -8.38 1.74
CA ALA A 54 34.33 -6.98 2.07
C ALA A 54 34.67 -6.13 0.83
N ALA A 55 35.34 -6.69 -0.17
CA ALA A 55 35.65 -5.99 -1.41
C ALA A 55 34.40 -5.86 -2.30
N ARG A 56 33.59 -6.91 -2.37
CA ARG A 56 32.30 -6.87 -3.06
C ARG A 56 31.35 -5.85 -2.42
N ALA A 57 31.30 -5.78 -1.09
CA ALA A 57 30.50 -4.79 -0.37
C ALA A 57 30.91 -3.34 -0.71
N ARG A 58 32.21 -3.06 -0.88
CA ARG A 58 32.68 -1.73 -1.33
C ARG A 58 32.21 -1.39 -2.75
N LEU A 59 32.28 -2.34 -3.67
CA LEU A 59 31.78 -2.14 -5.05
C LEU A 59 30.26 -1.93 -5.07
N VAL A 60 29.53 -2.68 -4.25
CA VAL A 60 28.08 -2.50 -4.09
C VAL A 60 27.77 -1.12 -3.53
N SER A 61 28.45 -0.69 -2.46
CA SER A 61 28.28 0.66 -1.88
C SER A 61 28.55 1.75 -2.92
N ALA A 62 29.64 1.64 -3.69
CA ALA A 62 29.94 2.58 -4.76
C ALA A 62 28.90 2.59 -5.88
N ALA A 63 28.29 1.43 -6.18
CA ALA A 63 27.18 1.33 -7.12
C ALA A 63 25.94 2.03 -6.58
N TYR A 64 25.63 1.90 -5.28
CA TYR A 64 24.54 2.65 -4.64
C TYR A 64 24.73 4.16 -4.82
N ASP A 65 25.93 4.70 -4.57
CA ASP A 65 26.21 6.14 -4.72
C ASP A 65 25.91 6.66 -6.15
N ILE A 66 26.15 5.86 -7.18
CA ILE A 66 25.85 6.21 -8.58
C ILE A 66 24.36 6.03 -8.89
N VAL A 67 23.81 4.86 -8.52
CA VAL A 67 22.47 4.42 -8.95
C VAL A 67 21.36 5.20 -8.24
N TRP A 68 21.56 5.53 -6.96
CA TRP A 68 20.58 6.20 -6.11
C TRP A 68 19.96 7.45 -6.78
N PRO A 69 20.73 8.51 -7.11
CA PRO A 69 20.15 9.69 -7.76
C PRO A 69 19.57 9.40 -9.15
N ILE A 70 20.08 8.40 -9.88
CA ILE A 70 19.57 8.05 -11.21
C ILE A 70 18.18 7.44 -11.10
N VAL A 71 18.00 6.44 -10.23
CA VAL A 71 16.71 5.77 -10.03
C VAL A 71 15.66 6.76 -9.55
N PHE A 72 16.00 7.62 -8.58
CA PHE A 72 15.05 8.60 -8.08
C PHE A 72 14.57 9.53 -9.21
N ASN A 73 15.50 10.11 -9.98
CA ASN A 73 15.16 11.07 -11.02
C ASN A 73 14.45 10.44 -12.23
N ARG A 74 14.81 9.22 -12.61
CA ARG A 74 14.37 8.58 -13.86
C ARG A 74 13.22 7.60 -13.69
N VAL A 75 13.05 7.03 -12.50
CA VAL A 75 12.03 6.02 -12.21
C VAL A 75 11.04 6.54 -11.18
N THR A 76 11.50 6.78 -9.95
CA THR A 76 10.63 7.10 -8.81
C THR A 76 9.86 8.40 -9.04
N ARG A 77 10.55 9.51 -9.29
CA ARG A 77 9.91 10.81 -9.47
C ARG A 77 8.83 10.79 -10.57
N PRO A 78 9.08 10.30 -11.80
CA PRO A 78 8.03 10.20 -12.82
C PRO A 78 6.86 9.27 -12.46
N VAL A 79 7.11 8.19 -11.71
CA VAL A 79 6.05 7.28 -11.25
C VAL A 79 5.20 7.94 -10.18
N GLU A 80 5.82 8.53 -9.16
CA GLU A 80 5.12 9.18 -8.06
C GLU A 80 4.34 10.42 -8.52
N ARG A 81 4.84 11.19 -9.49
CA ARG A 81 4.06 12.26 -10.13
C ARG A 81 2.80 11.75 -10.80
N ARG A 82 2.89 10.62 -11.52
CA ARG A 82 1.72 10.00 -12.17
C ARG A 82 0.72 9.44 -11.17
N ARG A 83 1.17 9.04 -9.98
CA ARG A 83 0.31 8.65 -8.85
C ARG A 83 -0.28 9.83 -8.08
N GLY A 84 0.11 11.07 -8.40
CA GLY A 84 -0.30 12.27 -7.66
C GLY A 84 0.45 12.50 -6.35
N HIS A 85 1.49 11.70 -6.06
CA HIS A 85 2.32 11.85 -4.86
C HIS A 85 3.38 12.94 -5.05
N TRP A 86 2.95 14.20 -5.11
CA TRP A 86 3.82 15.35 -5.39
C TRP A 86 4.92 15.57 -4.34
N ALA A 87 4.63 15.32 -3.06
CA ALA A 87 5.62 15.39 -1.99
C ALA A 87 6.74 14.36 -2.21
N CYS A 88 6.37 13.09 -2.42
CA CYS A 88 7.30 12.00 -2.71
C CYS A 88 8.14 12.24 -3.98
N ALA A 89 7.55 12.86 -4.99
CA ALA A 89 8.26 13.19 -6.23
C ALA A 89 9.30 14.30 -6.07
N SER A 90 9.22 15.11 -5.01
CA SER A 90 10.08 16.28 -4.83
C SER A 90 11.50 15.87 -4.48
N ALA A 91 11.67 15.02 -3.46
CA ALA A 91 12.98 14.56 -3.02
C ALA A 91 12.92 13.20 -2.29
N VAL A 92 14.05 12.50 -2.21
CA VAL A 92 14.14 11.16 -1.59
C VAL A 92 13.72 11.18 -0.13
N GLN A 93 14.10 12.20 0.63
CA GLN A 93 13.73 12.37 2.04
C GLN A 93 12.23 12.65 2.27
N MET A 94 11.49 12.94 1.21
CA MET A 94 10.03 13.17 1.25
C MET A 94 9.23 11.95 0.79
N LEU A 95 9.89 10.82 0.53
CA LEU A 95 9.22 9.56 0.20
C LEU A 95 8.51 9.05 1.46
N ALA A 96 7.21 8.81 1.34
CA ALA A 96 6.48 8.02 2.33
C ALA A 96 7.01 6.58 2.35
N ASP A 97 6.81 5.85 3.45
CA ASP A 97 7.39 4.52 3.70
C ASP A 97 7.22 3.56 2.53
N ASP A 98 6.00 3.40 2.00
CA ASP A 98 5.72 2.54 0.84
C ASP A 98 6.47 2.97 -0.44
N CYS A 99 6.66 4.29 -0.62
CA CYS A 99 7.38 4.84 -1.76
C CYS A 99 8.89 4.67 -1.59
N LEU A 100 9.38 4.79 -0.36
CA LEU A 100 10.77 4.58 0.01
C LEU A 100 11.16 3.11 -0.17
N ASP A 101 10.33 2.18 0.27
CA ASP A 101 10.54 0.74 0.08
C ASP A 101 10.63 0.37 -1.40
N ARG A 102 9.69 0.85 -2.22
CA ARG A 102 9.72 0.63 -3.68
C ARG A 102 10.97 1.22 -4.32
N TYR A 103 11.38 2.40 -3.87
CA TYR A 103 12.59 3.05 -4.33
C TYR A 103 13.84 2.22 -3.99
N HIS A 104 13.96 1.72 -2.76
CA HIS A 104 15.04 0.82 -2.36
C HIS A 104 15.06 -0.47 -3.19
N ASP A 105 13.90 -1.06 -3.42
CA ASP A 105 13.69 -2.24 -4.26
C ASP A 105 14.21 -2.02 -5.71
N ASP A 106 13.97 -0.84 -6.26
CA ASP A 106 14.42 -0.48 -7.61
C ASP A 106 15.92 -0.17 -7.65
N VAL A 107 16.46 0.51 -6.63
CA VAL A 107 17.90 0.73 -6.50
C VAL A 107 18.65 -0.59 -6.37
N GLU A 108 18.21 -1.50 -5.48
CA GLU A 108 18.83 -2.82 -5.30
C GLU A 108 18.81 -3.62 -6.61
N ALA A 109 17.71 -3.55 -7.37
CA ALA A 109 17.59 -4.23 -8.65
C ALA A 109 18.61 -3.72 -9.68
N VAL A 110 18.79 -2.41 -9.77
CA VAL A 110 19.73 -1.78 -10.71
C VAL A 110 21.18 -1.97 -10.28
N VAL A 111 21.49 -1.88 -8.98
CA VAL A 111 22.82 -2.22 -8.44
C VAL A 111 23.16 -3.67 -8.74
N THR A 112 22.22 -4.59 -8.52
CA THR A 112 22.41 -6.01 -8.83
C THR A 112 22.68 -6.23 -10.32
N ASP A 113 21.94 -5.55 -11.21
CA ASP A 113 22.15 -5.63 -12.65
C ASP A 113 23.53 -5.09 -13.06
N LEU A 114 23.93 -3.93 -12.54
CA LEU A 114 25.24 -3.34 -12.80
C LEU A 114 26.37 -4.29 -12.39
N ILE A 115 26.32 -4.79 -11.16
CA ILE A 115 27.36 -5.66 -10.61
C ILE A 115 27.41 -7.02 -11.33
N ALA A 116 26.28 -7.57 -11.79
CA ALA A 116 26.24 -8.88 -12.43
C ALA A 116 26.48 -8.85 -13.95
N ASN A 117 26.13 -7.74 -14.62
CA ASN A 117 26.02 -7.67 -16.08
C ASN A 117 26.93 -6.63 -16.77
N ALA A 118 27.71 -5.85 -16.02
CA ALA A 118 28.78 -5.01 -16.57
C ALA A 118 29.99 -5.85 -17.02
N ARG A 119 29.83 -6.58 -18.13
CA ARG A 119 30.80 -7.55 -18.69
C ARG A 119 31.57 -7.03 -19.91
N VAL A 120 31.23 -5.83 -20.36
CA VAL A 120 31.87 -5.17 -21.51
C VAL A 120 32.38 -3.81 -21.06
N PRO A 121 33.38 -3.23 -21.74
CA PRO A 121 33.85 -1.87 -21.46
C PRO A 121 32.71 -0.84 -21.44
N ILE A 122 32.58 -0.10 -20.33
CA ILE A 122 31.59 0.95 -20.12
C ILE A 122 32.31 2.28 -19.90
N ILE A 123 32.25 3.16 -20.90
CA ILE A 123 32.90 4.48 -20.85
C ILE A 123 32.24 5.39 -19.82
N ASP A 124 30.91 5.33 -19.75
CA ASP A 124 30.05 6.15 -18.89
C ASP A 124 29.03 5.23 -18.19
N VAL A 125 29.22 5.05 -16.88
CA VAL A 125 28.42 4.12 -16.07
C VAL A 125 27.01 4.65 -15.89
N GLU A 126 26.86 5.96 -15.69
CA GLU A 126 25.59 6.64 -15.49
C GLU A 126 24.70 6.49 -16.73
N ARG A 127 25.27 6.67 -17.92
CA ARG A 127 24.56 6.46 -19.19
C ARG A 127 24.19 4.99 -19.40
N TRP A 128 25.10 4.07 -19.09
CA TRP A 128 24.83 2.63 -19.19
C TRP A 128 23.71 2.19 -18.25
N VAL A 129 23.76 2.64 -16.99
CA VAL A 129 22.70 2.39 -15.99
C VAL A 129 21.37 2.95 -16.50
N SER A 130 21.38 4.21 -16.96
CA SER A 130 20.17 4.88 -17.46
C SER A 130 19.50 4.10 -18.60
N ALA A 131 20.29 3.54 -19.52
CA ALA A 131 19.78 2.75 -20.64
C ALA A 131 19.16 1.41 -20.21
N ARG A 132 19.51 0.90 -19.02
CA ARG A 132 19.08 -0.41 -18.51
C ARG A 132 18.06 -0.35 -17.39
N LEU A 133 17.76 0.83 -16.86
CA LEU A 133 16.85 1.05 -15.73
C LEU A 133 15.58 0.20 -15.82
N THR A 134 14.81 0.34 -16.90
CA THR A 134 13.52 -0.36 -17.05
C THR A 134 13.68 -1.88 -17.04
N ALA A 135 14.69 -2.40 -17.74
CA ALA A 135 14.94 -3.85 -17.78
C ALA A 135 15.37 -4.36 -16.40
N ALA A 136 16.27 -3.64 -15.74
CA ALA A 136 16.80 -3.99 -14.43
C ALA A 136 15.72 -3.97 -13.33
N THR A 137 14.88 -2.94 -13.26
CA THR A 137 13.79 -2.85 -12.27
C THR A 137 12.71 -3.89 -12.52
N VAL A 138 12.32 -4.13 -13.79
CA VAL A 138 11.36 -5.17 -14.15
C VAL A 138 11.88 -6.57 -13.79
N ASP A 139 13.13 -6.89 -14.12
CA ASP A 139 13.71 -8.19 -13.77
C ASP A 139 13.94 -8.33 -12.26
N GLY A 140 14.29 -7.23 -11.56
CA GLY A 140 14.33 -7.20 -10.11
C GLY A 140 12.98 -7.53 -9.49
N HIS A 141 11.92 -6.88 -9.97
CA HIS A 141 10.55 -7.16 -9.55
C HIS A 141 10.15 -8.62 -9.82
N ARG A 142 10.43 -9.15 -11.02
CA ARG A 142 10.20 -10.56 -11.38
C ARG A 142 10.92 -11.53 -10.44
N ARG A 143 12.20 -11.28 -10.13
CA ARG A 143 12.98 -12.10 -9.19
C ARG A 143 12.39 -12.04 -7.78
N ARG A 144 12.01 -10.85 -7.29
CA ARG A 144 11.36 -10.69 -5.98
C ARG A 144 10.07 -11.50 -5.88
N ARG A 145 9.23 -11.47 -6.93
CA ARG A 145 8.03 -12.31 -7.01
C ARG A 145 8.36 -13.80 -6.98
N GLY A 146 9.33 -14.24 -7.77
CA GLY A 146 9.77 -15.63 -7.81
C GLY A 146 10.32 -16.12 -6.47
N ARG A 147 11.06 -15.29 -5.73
CA ARG A 147 11.54 -15.61 -4.37
C ARG A 147 10.40 -15.85 -3.38
N ARG A 148 9.22 -15.27 -3.63
CA ARG A 148 7.99 -15.48 -2.83
C ARG A 148 7.15 -16.65 -3.33
N GLY A 149 7.59 -17.37 -4.35
CA GLY A 149 6.81 -18.43 -5.00
C GLY A 149 5.73 -17.93 -5.96
N ALA A 150 5.58 -16.60 -6.13
CA ALA A 150 4.57 -16.05 -7.02
C ALA A 150 5.01 -16.13 -8.49
N LEU A 151 4.04 -16.18 -9.41
CA LEU A 151 4.30 -16.07 -10.84
C LEU A 151 5.09 -14.80 -11.15
N GLN A 152 6.25 -14.96 -11.81
CA GLN A 152 7.11 -13.84 -12.18
C GLN A 152 6.45 -12.91 -13.21
N ARG A 153 5.66 -13.49 -14.12
CA ARG A 153 4.90 -12.78 -15.15
C ARG A 153 3.43 -13.17 -15.04
N PRO A 154 2.63 -12.47 -14.21
CA PRO A 154 1.21 -12.74 -14.06
C PRO A 154 0.51 -12.72 -15.42
N ARG A 155 -0.07 -13.86 -15.79
CA ARG A 155 -0.88 -14.06 -17.00
C ARG A 155 -1.93 -15.10 -16.67
N VAL A 156 -3.13 -14.92 -17.20
CA VAL A 156 -4.21 -15.91 -17.10
C VAL A 156 -3.91 -17.04 -18.08
N PRO A 157 -3.72 -18.29 -17.62
CA PRO A 157 -3.62 -19.43 -18.53
C PRO A 157 -4.93 -19.62 -19.30
N GLY A 158 -4.85 -20.16 -20.51
CA GLY A 158 -6.06 -20.37 -21.35
C GLY A 158 -7.15 -21.19 -20.67
N TRP A 159 -6.79 -22.18 -19.83
CA TRP A 159 -7.76 -22.95 -19.06
C TRP A 159 -8.53 -22.09 -18.05
N LEU A 160 -7.86 -21.13 -17.39
CA LEU A 160 -8.51 -20.27 -16.40
C LEU A 160 -9.42 -19.26 -17.09
N ALA A 161 -9.00 -18.71 -18.23
CA ALA A 161 -9.86 -17.85 -19.05
C ALA A 161 -11.14 -18.59 -19.50
N ALA A 162 -11.02 -19.87 -19.90
CA ALA A 162 -12.16 -20.69 -20.24
C ALA A 162 -13.09 -20.97 -19.04
N GLU A 163 -12.53 -21.26 -17.86
CA GLU A 163 -13.30 -21.46 -16.62
C GLU A 163 -14.02 -20.19 -16.14
N LEU A 164 -13.46 -19.01 -16.45
CA LEU A 164 -14.09 -17.71 -16.19
C LEU A 164 -15.07 -17.29 -17.30
N GLY A 165 -15.31 -18.15 -18.31
CA GLY A 165 -16.23 -17.88 -19.41
C GLY A 165 -15.75 -16.82 -20.39
N GLY A 166 -14.45 -16.48 -20.38
CA GLY A 166 -13.90 -15.40 -21.20
C GLY A 166 -14.32 -13.99 -20.76
N ASP A 167 -14.89 -13.85 -19.56
CA ASP A 167 -15.28 -12.55 -19.02
C ASP A 167 -14.05 -11.63 -18.88
N PRO A 168 -14.05 -10.44 -19.52
CA PRO A 168 -12.91 -9.53 -19.51
C PRO A 168 -12.54 -9.02 -18.11
N TRP A 169 -13.55 -8.74 -17.27
CA TRP A 169 -13.34 -8.25 -15.92
C TRP A 169 -12.80 -9.36 -15.01
N LEU A 170 -13.42 -10.56 -15.02
CA LEU A 170 -12.94 -11.67 -14.21
C LEU A 170 -11.53 -12.12 -14.63
N THR A 171 -11.21 -12.02 -15.92
CA THR A 171 -9.86 -12.27 -16.45
C THR A 171 -8.87 -11.21 -15.95
N ASP A 172 -9.22 -9.92 -15.97
CA ASP A 172 -8.38 -8.87 -15.39
C ASP A 172 -8.23 -9.04 -13.88
N LEU A 173 -9.30 -9.33 -13.16
CA LEU A 173 -9.30 -9.59 -11.72
C LEU A 173 -8.42 -10.80 -11.37
N ALA A 174 -8.41 -11.85 -12.20
CA ALA A 174 -7.48 -12.97 -12.04
C ALA A 174 -6.01 -12.53 -12.18
N VAL A 175 -5.70 -11.60 -13.09
CA VAL A 175 -4.36 -10.98 -13.18
C VAL A 175 -4.08 -10.14 -11.94
N GLN A 176 -5.06 -9.39 -11.43
CA GLN A 176 -4.89 -8.58 -10.22
C GLN A 176 -4.61 -9.45 -8.99
N ILE A 177 -5.35 -10.54 -8.80
CA ILE A 177 -5.10 -11.53 -7.74
C ILE A 177 -3.68 -12.09 -7.89
N LEU A 178 -3.32 -12.59 -9.07
CA LEU A 178 -1.97 -13.13 -9.32
C LEU A 178 -0.88 -12.07 -9.09
N THR A 179 -1.15 -10.81 -9.39
CA THR A 179 -0.23 -9.71 -9.12
C THR A 179 -0.12 -9.46 -7.62
N TRP A 180 -1.24 -9.39 -6.92
CA TRP A 180 -1.34 -9.08 -5.50
C TRP A 180 -0.71 -10.13 -4.59
N VAL A 181 -0.87 -11.42 -4.90
CA VAL A 181 -0.24 -12.50 -4.12
C VAL A 181 1.29 -12.43 -4.15
N GLY A 182 1.88 -11.76 -5.14
CA GLY A 182 3.33 -11.52 -5.22
C GLY A 182 3.82 -10.28 -4.45
N VAL A 183 2.91 -9.48 -3.90
CA VAL A 183 3.20 -8.31 -3.05
C VAL A 183 3.42 -8.78 -1.61
N ALA A 184 4.45 -8.25 -0.95
CA ALA A 184 4.89 -8.72 0.37
C ALA A 184 3.91 -8.38 1.49
N THR A 185 3.22 -7.25 1.40
CA THR A 185 2.32 -6.71 2.44
C THR A 185 0.85 -7.05 2.15
N THR A 186 0.02 -7.02 3.19
CA THR A 186 -1.45 -7.06 3.09
C THR A 186 -2.04 -5.69 2.74
N ALA A 187 -3.35 -5.62 2.44
CA ALA A 187 -4.04 -4.38 2.12
C ALA A 187 -4.58 -3.80 3.44
N GLY A 188 -3.69 -3.26 4.26
CA GLY A 188 -4.04 -2.91 5.64
C GLY A 188 -4.48 -4.16 6.41
N THR A 189 -5.68 -4.10 6.99
CA THR A 189 -6.33 -5.22 7.70
C THR A 189 -6.96 -6.26 6.76
N GLN A 190 -7.18 -5.91 5.50
CA GLN A 190 -7.82 -6.80 4.52
C GLN A 190 -6.78 -7.60 3.73
N LEU A 191 -7.16 -8.82 3.35
CA LEU A 191 -6.32 -9.67 2.50
C LEU A 191 -6.22 -9.12 1.07
N TRP A 192 -7.31 -8.55 0.57
CA TRP A 192 -7.48 -8.06 -0.79
C TRP A 192 -7.72 -6.54 -0.79
N PRO A 193 -7.19 -5.78 -1.75
CA PRO A 193 -7.37 -4.34 -1.81
C PRO A 193 -8.71 -4.00 -2.50
N LEU A 194 -9.82 -4.37 -1.87
CA LEU A 194 -11.17 -4.37 -2.47
C LEU A 194 -11.56 -3.02 -3.06
N ASP A 195 -11.28 -1.90 -2.38
CA ASP A 195 -11.63 -0.56 -2.86
C ASP A 195 -10.89 -0.20 -4.16
N SER A 196 -9.60 -0.54 -4.24
CA SER A 196 -8.81 -0.29 -5.44
C SER A 196 -9.27 -1.14 -6.63
N TRP A 197 -9.78 -2.35 -6.34
CA TRP A 197 -10.32 -3.24 -7.35
C TRP A 197 -11.74 -2.85 -7.76
N ALA A 198 -12.53 -2.26 -6.86
CA ALA A 198 -13.82 -1.67 -7.17
C ALA A 198 -13.66 -0.49 -8.14
N GLN A 199 -12.74 0.44 -7.87
CA GLN A 199 -12.42 1.52 -8.80
C GLN A 199 -11.91 1.00 -10.15
N ARG A 200 -11.11 -0.08 -10.14
CA ARG A 200 -10.64 -0.71 -11.37
C ARG A 200 -11.78 -1.36 -12.15
N ARG A 201 -12.73 -2.01 -11.47
CA ARG A 201 -13.91 -2.61 -12.07
C ARG A 201 -14.68 -1.58 -12.87
N GLU A 202 -15.00 -0.43 -12.26
CA GLU A 202 -15.63 0.71 -12.92
C GLU A 202 -14.90 1.09 -14.22
N SER A 203 -13.57 1.20 -14.18
CA SER A 203 -12.78 1.56 -15.37
C SER A 203 -12.82 0.51 -16.49
N VAL A 204 -13.06 -0.76 -16.16
CA VAL A 204 -13.07 -1.89 -17.13
C VAL A 204 -14.48 -2.16 -17.65
N THR A 205 -15.48 -2.10 -16.78
CA THR A 205 -16.89 -2.45 -17.09
C THR A 205 -17.75 -1.24 -17.41
N GLY A 206 -17.36 -0.04 -16.96
CA GLY A 206 -18.17 1.18 -17.01
C GLY A 206 -19.33 1.20 -16.00
N ASP A 207 -19.45 0.20 -15.14
CA ASP A 207 -20.54 0.07 -14.17
C ASP A 207 -20.16 0.70 -12.83
N LEU A 208 -20.58 1.95 -12.64
CA LEU A 208 -20.40 2.72 -11.40
C LEU A 208 -21.15 2.10 -10.22
N THR A 209 -22.42 1.74 -10.42
CA THR A 209 -23.33 1.30 -9.36
C THR A 209 -23.01 -0.09 -8.80
N GLY A 210 -22.46 -0.99 -9.63
CA GLY A 210 -22.06 -2.34 -9.23
C GLY A 210 -20.60 -2.49 -8.83
N SER A 211 -19.84 -1.39 -8.78
CA SER A 211 -18.42 -1.39 -8.43
C SER A 211 -18.21 -1.02 -6.97
N ASP A 212 -18.68 -1.90 -6.07
CA ASP A 212 -18.48 -1.79 -4.62
C ASP A 212 -17.64 -2.95 -4.05
N GLY A 213 -17.10 -2.75 -2.85
CA GLY A 213 -16.28 -3.75 -2.15
C GLY A 213 -16.97 -5.11 -2.00
N PRO A 214 -18.25 -5.19 -1.57
CA PRO A 214 -18.98 -6.46 -1.47
C PRO A 214 -19.13 -7.21 -2.80
N THR A 215 -19.36 -6.51 -3.92
CA THR A 215 -19.46 -7.14 -5.24
C THR A 215 -18.12 -7.69 -5.68
N VAL A 216 -17.06 -6.89 -5.57
CA VAL A 216 -15.70 -7.35 -5.89
C VAL A 216 -15.29 -8.52 -5.01
N SER A 217 -15.66 -8.53 -3.73
CA SER A 217 -15.39 -9.66 -2.83
C SER A 217 -16.00 -10.97 -3.34
N ARG A 218 -17.26 -10.96 -3.79
CA ARG A 218 -17.91 -12.14 -4.40
C ARG A 218 -17.24 -12.56 -5.72
N GLU A 219 -16.81 -11.59 -6.52
CA GLU A 219 -16.09 -11.85 -7.76
C GLU A 219 -14.69 -12.44 -7.50
N VAL A 220 -14.01 -12.01 -6.43
CA VAL A 220 -12.76 -12.59 -5.95
C VAL A 220 -12.98 -14.05 -5.57
N ASP A 221 -14.02 -14.36 -4.79
CA ASP A 221 -14.37 -15.74 -4.43
C ASP A 221 -14.64 -16.60 -5.67
N ARG A 222 -15.35 -16.05 -6.66
CA ARG A 222 -15.62 -16.73 -7.94
C ARG A 222 -14.32 -17.03 -8.69
N VAL A 223 -13.40 -16.07 -8.78
CA VAL A 223 -12.11 -16.27 -9.44
C VAL A 223 -11.25 -17.29 -8.69
N LEU A 224 -11.20 -17.22 -7.36
CA LEU A 224 -10.46 -18.18 -6.54
C LEU A 224 -11.05 -19.59 -6.68
N ALA A 225 -12.37 -19.73 -6.73
CA ALA A 225 -13.04 -21.01 -6.99
C ALA A 225 -12.64 -21.60 -8.35
N ALA A 226 -12.59 -20.78 -9.41
CA ALA A 226 -12.10 -21.21 -10.73
C ALA A 226 -10.62 -21.64 -10.68
N MET A 227 -9.76 -20.88 -10.00
CA MET A 227 -8.35 -21.23 -9.84
C MET A 227 -8.15 -22.55 -9.09
N ARG A 228 -8.97 -22.85 -8.07
CA ARG A 228 -8.93 -24.09 -7.29
C ARG A 228 -9.26 -25.35 -8.10
N ARG A 229 -9.86 -25.24 -9.30
CA ARG A 229 -10.08 -26.38 -10.20
C ARG A 229 -8.78 -27.04 -10.68
N ARG A 230 -7.64 -26.37 -10.50
CA ARG A 230 -6.30 -26.94 -10.65
C ARG A 230 -5.56 -26.85 -9.30
N PRO A 231 -5.77 -27.78 -8.36
CA PRO A 231 -5.29 -27.65 -6.98
C PRO A 231 -3.79 -27.44 -6.86
N ARG A 232 -2.98 -28.21 -7.63
CA ARG A 232 -1.52 -28.06 -7.62
C ARG A 232 -1.07 -26.67 -8.09
N TRP A 233 -1.69 -26.14 -9.16
CA TRP A 233 -1.37 -24.82 -9.66
C TRP A 233 -1.77 -23.72 -8.67
N TYR A 234 -2.95 -23.85 -8.05
CA TYR A 234 -3.42 -22.94 -7.01
C TYR A 234 -2.48 -22.94 -5.80
N ALA A 235 -2.09 -24.12 -5.32
CA ALA A 235 -1.17 -24.27 -4.20
C ALA A 235 0.18 -23.60 -4.50
N ASP A 236 0.74 -23.82 -5.69
CA ASP A 236 2.04 -23.29 -6.08
C ASP A 236 2.04 -21.76 -6.26
N TYR A 237 1.01 -21.20 -6.90
CA TYR A 237 1.05 -19.81 -7.40
C TYR A 237 0.11 -18.83 -6.71
N VAL A 238 -0.80 -19.31 -5.86
CA VAL A 238 -1.76 -18.48 -5.11
C VAL A 238 -1.59 -18.71 -3.61
N GLU A 239 -1.75 -19.94 -3.15
CA GLU A 239 -1.76 -20.26 -1.72
C GLU A 239 -0.38 -20.08 -1.08
N ARG A 240 0.67 -20.68 -1.65
CA ARG A 240 2.04 -20.56 -1.13
C ARG A 240 2.52 -19.11 -1.06
N PRO A 241 2.34 -18.27 -2.10
CA PRO A 241 2.69 -16.85 -1.99
C PRO A 241 1.85 -16.09 -0.97
N LEU A 242 0.55 -16.37 -0.86
CA LEU A 242 -0.32 -15.76 0.14
C LEU A 242 0.14 -16.10 1.57
N GLY A 243 0.53 -17.35 1.84
CA GLY A 243 1.08 -17.76 3.13
C GLY A 243 2.40 -17.08 3.49
N GLY A 244 3.07 -16.46 2.51
CA GLY A 244 4.29 -15.66 2.72
C GLY A 244 4.04 -14.15 2.90
N LYS A 245 2.78 -13.69 2.87
CA LYS A 245 2.47 -12.28 3.13
C LYS A 245 2.81 -11.93 4.56
N ARG A 246 3.35 -10.73 4.75
CA ARG A 246 3.68 -10.16 6.04
C ARG A 246 2.62 -9.13 6.39
N PRO A 247 2.12 -9.11 7.64
CA PRO A 247 1.34 -7.97 8.09
C PRO A 247 2.21 -6.70 8.00
N PRO A 248 1.61 -5.51 7.85
CA PRO A 248 2.35 -4.26 7.86
C PRO A 248 3.10 -4.17 9.19
N VAL A 249 4.42 -4.03 9.14
CA VAL A 249 5.24 -3.85 10.35
C VAL A 249 5.10 -2.37 10.72
N LEU A 250 4.45 -2.07 11.84
CA LEU A 250 4.48 -0.73 12.42
C LEU A 250 5.92 -0.42 12.82
N ALA A 251 6.44 0.72 12.39
CA ALA A 251 7.79 1.16 12.72
C ALA A 251 7.94 1.25 14.25
N THR A 252 8.88 0.49 14.81
CA THR A 252 9.33 0.69 16.19
C THR A 252 10.11 2.00 16.24
N PRO A 253 9.82 2.95 17.15
CA PRO A 253 10.64 4.14 17.32
C PRO A 253 12.05 3.73 17.73
N GLY A 254 13.07 4.31 17.07
CA GLY A 254 14.48 4.03 17.34
C GLY A 254 14.93 4.48 18.74
N ASP A 255 15.96 3.78 19.24
CA ASP A 255 16.59 3.96 20.56
C ASP A 255 16.91 5.43 20.87
N GLY A 256 16.27 6.00 21.91
CA GLY A 256 16.71 7.29 22.46
C GLY A 256 15.71 8.13 23.25
N VAL A 257 14.43 7.76 23.34
CA VAL A 257 13.45 8.52 24.13
C VAL A 257 12.89 7.64 25.24
N ALA A 258 12.91 8.18 26.47
CA ALA A 258 12.42 7.55 27.69
C ALA A 258 11.06 6.87 27.48
N ASP A 259 11.00 5.63 27.94
CA ASP A 259 9.86 4.70 27.96
C ASP A 259 8.52 5.30 27.48
N PRO A 260 8.23 5.25 26.16
CA PRO A 260 6.95 5.70 25.69
C PRO A 260 5.92 4.66 26.11
N ARG A 261 4.90 5.11 26.87
CA ARG A 261 3.67 4.34 27.13
C ARG A 261 3.30 3.54 25.88
N PRO A 262 3.04 2.22 25.97
CA PRO A 262 2.76 1.40 24.80
C PRO A 262 1.62 2.03 24.00
N LEU A 263 1.95 2.64 22.86
CA LEU A 263 0.95 3.11 21.93
C LEU A 263 0.43 1.86 21.23
N LEU A 264 -0.83 1.52 21.55
CA LEU A 264 -1.50 0.37 20.97
C LEU A 264 -1.49 0.49 19.44
N PRO A 265 -1.34 -0.64 18.70
CA PRO A 265 -1.05 -0.67 17.24
C PRO A 265 -2.03 0.06 16.32
N VAL A 266 -3.17 0.46 16.87
CA VAL A 266 -4.29 1.21 16.30
C VAL A 266 -4.95 1.82 17.55
N GLY A 267 -5.35 3.09 17.52
CA GLY A 267 -6.16 3.63 18.62
C GLY A 267 -7.40 2.77 18.82
N SER A 268 -7.87 2.56 20.06
CA SER A 268 -9.13 1.85 20.30
C SER A 268 -10.28 2.37 19.44
N GLN A 269 -10.23 3.67 19.12
CA GLN A 269 -11.14 4.37 18.24
C GLN A 269 -11.13 3.88 16.79
N GLU A 270 -9.97 3.67 16.16
CA GLU A 270 -9.90 3.28 14.74
C GLU A 270 -10.29 1.79 14.55
N ARG A 271 -10.08 0.93 15.56
CA ARG A 271 -10.68 -0.43 15.57
C ARG A 271 -12.21 -0.37 15.73
N ALA A 272 -12.69 0.48 16.63
CA ALA A 272 -14.12 0.68 16.83
C ALA A 272 -14.79 1.24 15.56
N GLU A 273 -14.13 2.15 14.83
CA GLU A 273 -14.63 2.69 13.57
C GLU A 273 -14.71 1.63 12.46
N ALA A 274 -13.69 0.78 12.30
CA ALA A 274 -13.73 -0.31 11.32
C ALA A 274 -14.81 -1.35 11.65
N GLN A 275 -14.93 -1.73 12.93
CA GLN A 275 -15.99 -2.62 13.40
C GLN A 275 -17.38 -2.01 13.22
N LEU A 276 -17.54 -0.71 13.49
CA LEU A 276 -18.78 0.02 13.26
C LEU A 276 -19.16 0.04 11.78
N ALA A 277 -18.19 0.22 10.88
CA ALA A 277 -18.41 0.18 9.43
C ALA A 277 -18.85 -1.22 8.95
N ASP A 278 -18.24 -2.29 9.45
CA ASP A 278 -18.62 -3.67 9.12
C ASP A 278 -20.04 -4.00 9.63
N LEU A 279 -20.37 -3.60 10.86
CA LEU A 279 -21.71 -3.76 11.43
C LEU A 279 -22.76 -2.94 10.66
N ALA A 280 -22.43 -1.70 10.28
CA ALA A 280 -23.31 -0.87 9.46
C ALA A 280 -23.58 -1.49 8.08
N SER A 281 -22.55 -2.03 7.43
CA SER A 281 -22.67 -2.74 6.16
C SER A 281 -23.58 -3.97 6.28
N ALA A 282 -23.41 -4.77 7.33
CA ALA A 282 -24.26 -5.93 7.62
C ALA A 282 -25.71 -5.53 7.89
N ALA A 283 -25.95 -4.45 8.63
CA ALA A 283 -27.29 -3.92 8.92
C ALA A 283 -28.00 -3.47 7.65
N VAL A 284 -27.35 -2.67 6.79
CA VAL A 284 -27.92 -2.20 5.53
C VAL A 284 -28.28 -3.36 4.60
N ALA A 285 -27.42 -4.38 4.50
CA ALA A 285 -27.69 -5.57 3.70
C ALA A 285 -28.91 -6.36 4.23
N ALA A 286 -29.06 -6.48 5.55
CA ALA A 286 -30.18 -7.17 6.18
C ALA A 286 -31.51 -6.41 5.99
N ILE A 287 -31.51 -5.09 6.17
CA ILE A 287 -32.67 -4.22 5.95
C ILE A 287 -33.11 -4.29 4.48
N SER A 288 -32.17 -4.10 3.54
CA SER A 288 -32.44 -4.13 2.10
C SER A 288 -33.03 -5.47 1.63
N ARG A 289 -32.63 -6.59 2.25
CA ARG A 289 -33.21 -7.90 1.95
C ARG A 289 -34.65 -8.02 2.45
N ARG A 290 -34.94 -7.56 3.68
CA ARG A 290 -36.27 -7.65 4.30
C ARG A 290 -37.29 -6.70 3.65
N LEU A 291 -36.87 -5.49 3.27
CA LEU A 291 -37.70 -4.54 2.52
C LEU A 291 -38.12 -5.11 1.17
N ARG A 292 -37.21 -5.78 0.45
CA ARG A 292 -37.53 -6.45 -0.82
C ARG A 292 -38.54 -7.59 -0.68
N SER A 293 -38.63 -8.21 0.50
CA SER A 293 -39.68 -9.20 0.80
C SER A 293 -41.01 -8.58 1.26
N GLY A 294 -41.16 -7.25 1.22
CA GLY A 294 -42.38 -6.55 1.59
C GLY A 294 -42.59 -6.40 3.11
N ALA A 295 -41.52 -6.52 3.91
CA ALA A 295 -41.60 -6.29 5.34
C ALA A 295 -41.85 -4.80 5.65
N ASP A 296 -42.52 -4.54 6.79
CA ASP A 296 -42.75 -3.17 7.26
C ASP A 296 -41.41 -2.45 7.48
N PRO A 297 -41.20 -1.25 6.87
CA PRO A 297 -39.91 -0.56 6.95
C PRO A 297 -39.50 -0.16 8.36
N VAL A 298 -40.45 0.31 9.17
CA VAL A 298 -40.18 0.80 10.52
C VAL A 298 -39.80 -0.36 11.42
N ALA A 299 -40.61 -1.43 11.43
CA ALA A 299 -40.32 -2.64 12.20
C ALA A 299 -38.99 -3.28 11.77
N THR A 300 -38.71 -3.34 10.47
CA THR A 300 -37.47 -3.92 9.94
C THR A 300 -36.22 -3.18 10.40
N VAL A 301 -36.23 -1.85 10.34
CA VAL A 301 -35.07 -1.03 10.74
C VAL A 301 -34.83 -1.17 12.24
N VAL A 302 -35.88 -1.08 13.06
CA VAL A 302 -35.77 -1.20 14.53
C VAL A 302 -35.24 -2.59 14.92
N GLU A 303 -35.79 -3.66 14.36
CA GLU A 303 -35.35 -5.03 14.65
C GLU A 303 -33.89 -5.28 14.26
N VAL A 304 -33.47 -4.82 13.06
CA VAL A 304 -32.11 -5.04 12.58
C VAL A 304 -31.10 -4.21 13.37
N LEU A 305 -31.40 -2.93 13.64
CA LEU A 305 -30.49 -2.09 14.43
C LEU A 305 -30.38 -2.60 15.88
N GLY A 306 -31.49 -3.03 16.48
CA GLY A 306 -31.46 -3.67 17.80
C GLY A 306 -30.66 -4.97 17.82
N ALA A 307 -30.77 -5.80 16.78
CA ALA A 307 -30.03 -7.06 16.70
C ALA A 307 -28.53 -6.89 16.37
N VAL A 308 -28.17 -5.86 15.61
CA VAL A 308 -26.78 -5.63 15.18
C VAL A 308 -26.00 -4.81 16.20
N PHE A 309 -26.65 -3.83 16.84
CA PHE A 309 -26.00 -2.86 17.72
C PHE A 309 -26.48 -2.89 19.18
N GLY A 310 -27.55 -3.63 19.50
CA GLY A 310 -28.11 -3.72 20.85
C GLY A 310 -27.70 -4.97 21.63
N THR A 311 -27.01 -5.92 21.00
CA THR A 311 -26.44 -7.09 21.69
C THR A 311 -24.92 -6.95 21.75
N GLY A 312 -24.42 -6.19 22.72
CA GLY A 312 -23.00 -6.08 22.99
C GLY A 312 -22.36 -7.47 23.13
N THR A 313 -21.16 -7.63 22.60
CA THR A 313 -20.45 -8.93 22.55
C THR A 313 -19.90 -9.39 23.92
N GLY A 314 -20.30 -8.74 25.02
CA GLY A 314 -19.86 -9.01 26.40
C GLY A 314 -18.38 -8.68 26.68
N SER A 315 -17.55 -8.53 25.64
CA SER A 315 -16.11 -8.24 25.77
C SER A 315 -15.81 -6.78 26.13
N GLU A 316 -16.74 -5.85 25.92
CA GLU A 316 -16.58 -4.41 26.16
C GLU A 316 -17.04 -3.95 27.55
N GLU A 317 -17.54 -4.88 28.37
CA GLU A 317 -18.05 -4.60 29.72
C GLU A 317 -16.99 -4.85 30.81
N ILE A 318 -15.99 -5.69 30.53
CA ILE A 318 -14.97 -6.13 31.48
C ILE A 318 -13.92 -5.02 31.78
N ASP A 319 -13.71 -4.08 30.86
CA ASP A 319 -12.75 -2.97 30.99
C ASP A 319 -13.37 -1.65 31.49
N ARG A 320 -14.66 -1.63 31.85
CA ARG A 320 -15.37 -0.38 32.20
C ARG A 320 -15.30 -0.06 33.70
N THR A 321 -14.93 1.18 34.02
CA THR A 321 -15.05 1.71 35.38
C THR A 321 -16.50 2.06 35.72
N PRO A 322 -16.95 1.90 36.99
CA PRO A 322 -18.36 2.08 37.39
C PRO A 322 -19.00 3.45 37.07
N ASP A 323 -18.19 4.50 36.87
CA ASP A 323 -18.66 5.88 36.58
C ASP A 323 -18.55 6.28 35.09
N GLY A 324 -18.47 5.32 34.17
CA GLY A 324 -18.38 5.57 32.72
C GLY A 324 -19.69 6.06 32.08
N ALA A 325 -19.58 6.76 30.95
CA ALA A 325 -20.73 7.16 30.12
C ALA A 325 -21.58 5.92 29.69
N PRO A 326 -22.88 6.11 29.34
CA PRO A 326 -23.77 5.02 28.94
C PRO A 326 -23.13 4.15 27.85
N GLY A 327 -23.26 2.83 28.00
CA GLY A 327 -22.70 1.88 27.04
C GLY A 327 -23.39 1.96 25.67
N PRO A 328 -22.75 1.46 24.59
CA PRO A 328 -23.35 1.43 23.25
C PRO A 328 -24.75 0.79 23.21
N ASP A 329 -24.95 -0.30 23.95
CA ASP A 329 -26.24 -1.00 24.04
C ASP A 329 -27.33 -0.18 24.74
N GLU A 330 -26.95 0.63 25.74
CA GLU A 330 -27.84 1.51 26.48
C GLU A 330 -28.19 2.76 25.66
N TRP A 331 -27.22 3.27 24.88
CA TRP A 331 -27.44 4.35 23.91
C TRP A 331 -28.36 3.92 22.77
N VAL A 332 -28.14 2.73 22.19
CA VAL A 332 -28.99 2.17 21.14
C VAL A 332 -30.40 1.89 21.67
N SER A 333 -30.53 1.33 22.87
CA SER A 333 -31.83 1.12 23.50
C SER A 333 -32.57 2.42 23.77
N THR A 334 -31.86 3.47 24.22
CA THR A 334 -32.44 4.81 24.45
C THR A 334 -32.85 5.47 23.14
N LEU A 335 -32.03 5.35 22.09
CA LEU A 335 -32.30 5.90 20.76
C LEU A 335 -33.48 5.19 20.08
N LEU A 336 -33.62 3.87 20.28
CA LEU A 336 -34.74 3.07 19.79
C LEU A 336 -36.03 3.26 20.60
N ALA A 337 -35.96 3.80 21.83
CA ALA A 337 -37.11 4.17 22.64
C ALA A 337 -37.70 5.55 22.28
N ASP A 338 -36.95 6.42 21.59
CA ASP A 338 -37.41 7.72 21.09
C ASP A 338 -38.05 7.57 19.68
N ALA A 339 -39.38 7.68 19.62
CA ALA A 339 -40.15 7.54 18.38
C ALA A 339 -39.85 8.61 17.32
N ASP A 340 -39.38 9.81 17.70
CA ASP A 340 -38.95 10.83 16.74
C ASP A 340 -37.54 10.55 16.23
N ALA A 341 -36.64 10.03 17.08
CA ALA A 341 -35.31 9.59 16.66
C ALA A 341 -35.38 8.39 15.69
N VAL A 342 -36.18 7.38 16.02
CA VAL A 342 -36.41 6.21 15.14
C VAL A 342 -36.93 6.66 13.77
N ARG A 343 -37.88 7.58 13.72
CA ARG A 343 -38.41 8.09 12.44
C ARG A 343 -37.34 8.75 11.58
N ARG A 344 -36.50 9.60 12.18
CA ARG A 344 -35.36 10.23 11.47
C ARG A 344 -34.37 9.20 10.93
N VAL A 345 -34.07 8.16 11.73
CA VAL A 345 -33.15 7.08 11.30
C VAL A 345 -33.77 6.27 10.17
N VAL A 346 -35.06 5.93 10.26
CA VAL A 346 -35.79 5.22 9.19
C VAL A 346 -35.78 6.04 7.91
N ASP A 347 -36.09 7.34 7.98
CA ASP A 347 -36.10 8.22 6.81
C ASP A 347 -34.72 8.29 6.14
N GLU A 348 -33.65 8.40 6.93
CA GLU A 348 -32.27 8.44 6.42
C GLU A 348 -31.84 7.09 5.81
N VAL A 349 -32.16 5.98 6.46
CA VAL A 349 -31.87 4.63 5.94
C VAL A 349 -32.62 4.39 4.62
N LEU A 350 -33.90 4.77 4.54
CA LEU A 350 -34.68 4.66 3.32
C LEU A 350 -34.17 5.58 2.22
N ARG A 351 -33.66 6.77 2.57
CA ARG A 351 -32.99 7.66 1.62
C ARG A 351 -31.72 7.04 1.05
N VAL A 352 -30.87 6.44 1.88
CA VAL A 352 -29.63 5.77 1.45
C VAL A 352 -29.93 4.56 0.57
N ILE A 353 -30.91 3.72 0.96
CA ILE A 353 -31.31 2.55 0.17
C ILE A 353 -32.02 2.97 -1.12
N GLY A 354 -32.86 4.00 -1.08
CA GLY A 354 -33.56 4.54 -2.25
C GLY A 354 -32.62 5.21 -3.26
N ALA A 355 -31.55 5.86 -2.79
CA ALA A 355 -30.49 6.41 -3.63
C ALA A 355 -29.58 5.33 -4.25
N ALA A 356 -29.54 4.12 -3.67
CA ALA A 356 -28.81 2.97 -4.21
C ALA A 356 -29.63 2.15 -5.25
N HIS A 357 -30.90 2.51 -5.47
CA HIS A 357 -31.82 1.84 -6.40
C HIS A 357 -32.31 2.74 -7.55
N GLN A 358 -31.80 3.98 -7.65
CA GLN A 358 -31.85 4.83 -8.85
C GLN A 358 -30.52 4.72 -9.58
#